data_AF-A0A350I1J4-F1
#
_entry.id   AF-A0A350I1J4-F1
#
_cell.length_a   1.000
_cell.length_b   1.000
_cell.length_c   1.000
_cell.angle_alpha   90.00
_cell.angle_beta   90.00
_cell.angle_gamma   90.00
#
_symmetry.space_group_name_H-M   'P 1'
#
loop_
_entity.id
_entity.type
_entity.pdbx_description
1 polymer ?
#
loop_
_entity_poly.entity_id
_entity_poly.type
_entity_poly.pdbx_seq_one_letter_code
_entity_poly.pdbx_strand_id
1 'polypeptide(L)'
;MYRIMFRHIIIFIILTLYPLLSQGESVEHDLLKVIDSHCVKCHGRDGKIKGKTDLFTIKDLDGLTKNPELIQTLIEVIDFNEMPPEEEVPLNSKQKDASLAALKQLQQTSSENLQTIAHAPVRRMNRFQYDNAVVD
;
A
#
# COMPACT_ATOMS: atom_id res chain seq x y z
N MET A 1 18.13 -16.29 44.66
CA MET A 1 16.73 -15.82 44.45
C MET A 1 16.58 -14.78 43.35
N TYR A 2 17.45 -13.77 43.22
CA TYR A 2 17.34 -12.73 42.17
C TYR A 2 17.40 -13.22 40.71
N ARG A 3 18.17 -14.27 40.39
CA ARG A 3 18.24 -14.84 39.02
C ARG A 3 16.95 -15.52 38.55
N ILE A 4 16.14 -16.03 39.47
CA ILE A 4 14.85 -16.67 39.15
C ILE A 4 13.79 -15.59 38.92
N MET A 5 13.75 -14.56 39.78
CA MET A 5 12.88 -13.40 39.61
C MET A 5 13.14 -12.67 38.27
N PHE A 6 14.41 -12.45 37.90
CA PHE A 6 14.76 -11.76 36.66
C PHE A 6 14.32 -12.53 35.41
N ARG A 7 14.38 -13.86 35.44
CA ARG A 7 13.95 -14.72 34.33
C ARG A 7 12.42 -14.71 34.15
N HIS A 8 11.65 -14.66 35.24
CA HIS A 8 10.21 -14.52 35.16
C HIS A 8 9.77 -13.11 34.72
N ILE A 9 10.50 -12.07 35.10
CA ILE A 9 10.26 -10.69 34.64
C ILE A 9 10.48 -10.58 33.11
N ILE A 10 11.56 -11.18 32.58
CA ILE A 10 11.79 -11.22 31.13
C ILE A 10 10.68 -11.97 30.39
N ILE A 11 10.21 -13.11 30.91
CA ILE A 11 9.13 -13.88 30.29
C ILE A 11 7.81 -13.10 30.30
N PHE A 12 7.49 -12.39 31.39
CA PHE A 12 6.30 -11.55 31.49
C PHE A 12 6.33 -10.35 30.52
N ILE A 13 7.49 -9.70 30.34
CA ILE A 13 7.67 -8.60 29.38
C ILE A 13 7.51 -9.10 27.95
N ILE A 14 8.01 -10.29 27.63
CA ILE A 14 7.82 -10.89 26.31
C ILE A 14 6.33 -11.21 26.09
N LEU A 15 5.64 -11.81 27.07
CA LEU A 15 4.24 -12.21 26.93
C LEU A 15 3.28 -11.01 26.70
N THR A 16 3.59 -9.83 27.24
CA THR A 16 2.75 -8.63 27.13
C THR A 16 3.08 -7.75 25.92
N LEU A 17 4.28 -7.88 25.33
CA LEU A 17 4.70 -7.08 24.16
C LEU A 17 4.37 -7.74 22.81
N TYR A 18 4.05 -9.04 22.79
CA TYR A 18 3.72 -9.79 21.57
C TYR A 18 2.48 -9.30 20.79
N PRO A 19 1.36 -8.83 21.40
CA PRO A 19 0.14 -8.59 20.63
C PRO A 19 0.23 -7.37 19.69
N LEU A 20 1.30 -6.57 19.75
CA LEU A 20 1.47 -5.40 18.87
C LEU A 20 1.97 -5.76 17.46
N LEU A 21 2.62 -6.92 17.26
CA LEU A 21 3.16 -7.31 15.95
C LEU A 21 2.13 -7.99 15.03
N SER A 22 1.10 -8.63 15.59
CA SER A 22 0.20 -9.49 14.80
C SER A 22 -0.80 -8.71 13.91
N GLN A 23 -1.00 -7.41 14.16
CA GLN A 23 -2.07 -6.66 13.51
C GLN A 23 -1.78 -6.35 12.03
N GLY A 24 -0.50 -6.26 11.64
CA GLY A 24 -0.09 -6.01 10.25
C GLY A 24 -0.26 -7.22 9.34
N GLU A 25 0.02 -8.42 9.86
CA GLU A 25 0.01 -9.67 9.08
C GLU A 25 -1.39 -10.02 8.57
N SER A 26 -2.42 -9.82 9.40
CA SER A 26 -3.80 -10.09 8.99
C SER A 26 -4.31 -9.12 7.93
N VAL A 27 -3.91 -7.84 8.01
CA VAL A 27 -4.37 -6.80 7.07
C VAL A 27 -3.76 -7.01 5.68
N GLU A 28 -2.48 -7.39 5.63
CA GLU A 28 -1.81 -7.76 4.40
C GLU A 28 -2.48 -8.95 3.70
N HIS A 29 -2.69 -10.02 4.46
CA HIS A 29 -3.30 -11.23 3.93
C HIS A 29 -4.71 -10.96 3.36
N ASP A 30 -5.51 -10.16 4.06
CA ASP A 30 -6.86 -9.82 3.63
C ASP A 30 -6.88 -8.97 2.34
N LEU A 31 -5.97 -7.99 2.21
CA LEU A 31 -5.88 -7.17 1.00
C LEU A 31 -5.46 -8.00 -0.22
N LEU A 32 -4.42 -8.83 -0.09
CA LEU A 32 -3.95 -9.68 -1.19
C LEU A 32 -5.04 -10.68 -1.61
N LYS A 33 -5.81 -11.21 -0.66
CA LYS A 33 -6.95 -12.09 -0.93
C LYS A 33 -8.05 -11.38 -1.71
N VAL A 34 -8.35 -10.12 -1.40
CA VAL A 34 -9.32 -9.31 -2.16
C VAL A 34 -8.83 -9.09 -3.60
N ILE A 35 -7.55 -8.71 -3.78
CA ILE A 35 -6.95 -8.52 -5.10
C ILE A 35 -7.06 -9.81 -5.95
N ASP A 36 -6.71 -10.95 -5.36
CA ASP A 36 -6.74 -12.25 -6.03
C ASP A 36 -8.16 -12.69 -6.43
N SER A 37 -9.15 -12.40 -5.59
CA SER A 37 -10.53 -12.87 -5.79
C SER A 37 -11.38 -11.93 -6.65
N HIS A 38 -11.17 -10.61 -6.59
CA HIS A 38 -12.06 -9.63 -7.22
C HIS A 38 -11.39 -8.80 -8.33
N CYS A 39 -10.07 -8.68 -8.34
CA CYS A 39 -9.39 -7.75 -9.24
C CYS A 39 -8.68 -8.44 -10.41
N VAL A 40 -7.87 -9.47 -10.12
CA VAL A 40 -6.97 -10.04 -11.15
C VAL A 40 -7.70 -10.78 -12.27
N LYS A 41 -8.97 -11.19 -12.09
CA LYS A 41 -9.80 -11.79 -13.16
C LYS A 41 -9.86 -10.91 -14.42
N CYS A 42 -9.88 -9.59 -14.23
CA CYS A 42 -9.87 -8.60 -15.31
C CYS A 42 -8.52 -7.90 -15.48
N HIS A 43 -7.67 -7.92 -14.45
CA HIS A 43 -6.40 -7.20 -14.38
C HIS A 43 -5.22 -8.16 -14.22
N GLY A 44 -5.04 -9.09 -15.17
CA GLY A 44 -3.81 -9.87 -15.36
C GLY A 44 -4.00 -11.38 -15.50
N ARG A 45 -4.99 -11.99 -14.83
CA ARG A 45 -5.21 -13.44 -14.87
C ARG A 45 -5.56 -13.89 -16.29
N ASP A 46 -5.00 -15.03 -16.68
CA ASP A 46 -5.13 -15.62 -18.04
C ASP A 46 -4.74 -14.67 -19.17
N GLY A 47 -3.87 -13.68 -18.90
CA GLY A 47 -3.43 -12.68 -19.87
C GLY A 47 -4.46 -11.59 -20.18
N LYS A 48 -5.58 -11.52 -19.45
CA LYS A 48 -6.60 -10.46 -19.61
C LYS A 48 -6.16 -9.21 -18.86
N ILE A 49 -5.79 -8.16 -19.58
CA ILE A 49 -5.33 -6.89 -18.99
C ILE A 49 -6.29 -5.76 -19.38
N LYS A 50 -7.35 -5.55 -18.59
CA LYS A 50 -8.23 -4.38 -18.71
C LYS A 50 -7.56 -3.16 -18.07
N GLY A 51 -7.85 -1.97 -18.60
CA GLY A 51 -7.37 -0.71 -18.04
C GLY A 51 -5.85 -0.50 -18.05
N LYS A 52 -5.10 -1.34 -18.79
CA LYS A 52 -3.62 -1.36 -18.81
C LYS A 52 -2.96 -1.65 -17.45
N THR A 53 -3.72 -2.22 -16.51
CA THR A 53 -3.24 -2.56 -15.17
C THR A 53 -3.19 -4.07 -15.00
N ASP A 54 -2.00 -4.60 -14.67
CA ASP A 54 -1.78 -6.02 -14.39
C ASP A 54 -1.46 -6.21 -12.90
N LEU A 55 -2.50 -6.53 -12.13
CA LEU A 55 -2.42 -6.83 -10.70
C LEU A 55 -1.99 -8.28 -10.44
N PHE A 56 -1.97 -9.16 -11.46
CA PHE A 56 -1.59 -10.56 -11.29
C PHE A 56 -0.07 -10.73 -11.12
N THR A 57 0.71 -9.78 -11.62
CA THR A 57 2.17 -9.73 -11.42
C THR A 57 2.57 -9.35 -9.99
N ILE A 58 1.69 -8.67 -9.26
CA ILE A 58 1.90 -8.27 -7.86
C ILE A 58 1.72 -9.49 -6.95
N LYS A 59 2.79 -9.93 -6.29
CA LYS A 59 2.80 -11.13 -5.43
C LYS A 59 2.68 -10.84 -3.94
N ASP A 60 3.02 -9.63 -3.54
CA ASP A 60 3.09 -9.17 -2.15
C ASP A 60 2.86 -7.65 -2.07
N LEU A 61 2.79 -7.11 -0.85
CA LEU A 61 2.63 -5.67 -0.65
C LEU A 61 3.86 -4.85 -1.02
N ASP A 62 5.05 -5.45 -1.02
CA ASP A 62 6.27 -4.76 -1.48
C ASP A 62 6.17 -4.39 -2.96
N GLY A 63 5.60 -5.30 -3.77
CA GLY A 63 5.25 -5.03 -5.17
C GLY A 63 4.29 -3.84 -5.35
N LEU A 64 3.31 -3.66 -4.45
CA LEU A 64 2.43 -2.50 -4.47
C LEU A 64 3.16 -1.22 -4.01
N THR A 65 3.96 -1.32 -2.96
CA THR A 65 4.65 -0.17 -2.34
C THR A 65 5.62 0.51 -3.30
N LYS A 66 6.21 -0.24 -4.23
CA LYS A 66 7.04 0.28 -5.33
C LYS A 66 6.29 1.13 -6.35
N ASN A 67 4.95 1.08 -6.34
CA ASN A 67 4.08 1.74 -7.31
C ASN A 67 3.04 2.64 -6.59
N PRO A 68 3.45 3.80 -6.03
CA PRO A 68 2.55 4.68 -5.28
C PRO A 68 1.36 5.18 -6.10
N GLU A 69 1.54 5.41 -7.41
CA GLU A 69 0.46 5.79 -8.33
C GLU A 69 -0.61 4.67 -8.43
N LEU A 70 -0.18 3.41 -8.52
CA LEU A 70 -1.09 2.27 -8.55
C LEU A 70 -1.89 2.17 -7.24
N ILE A 71 -1.25 2.40 -6.09
CA ILE A 71 -1.95 2.42 -4.80
C ILE A 71 -3.03 3.51 -4.79
N GLN A 72 -2.71 4.72 -5.25
CA GLN A 72 -3.68 5.82 -5.34
C GLN A 72 -4.86 5.45 -6.26
N THR A 73 -4.59 4.90 -7.45
CA THR A 73 -5.64 4.44 -8.37
C THR A 73 -6.53 3.37 -7.73
N LEU A 74 -5.94 2.38 -7.03
CA LEU A 74 -6.71 1.35 -6.34
C LEU A 74 -7.61 1.94 -5.25
N ILE A 75 -7.13 2.94 -4.50
CA ILE A 75 -7.94 3.65 -3.50
C ILE A 75 -9.14 4.31 -4.19
N GLU A 76 -8.92 5.06 -5.27
CA GLU A 76 -9.98 5.80 -5.97
C GLU A 76 -11.06 4.86 -6.52
N VAL A 77 -10.68 3.85 -7.30
CA VAL A 77 -11.66 2.96 -7.94
C VAL A 77 -12.47 2.14 -6.93
N ILE A 78 -11.88 1.80 -5.77
CA ILE A 78 -12.58 1.12 -4.68
C ILE A 78 -13.50 2.11 -3.93
N ASP A 79 -13.01 3.31 -3.62
CA ASP A 79 -13.76 4.32 -2.86
C ASP A 79 -15.01 4.77 -3.62
N PHE A 80 -14.86 5.01 -4.93
CA PHE A 80 -15.97 5.39 -5.81
C PHE A 80 -16.83 4.22 -6.30
N ASN A 81 -16.49 2.98 -5.94
CA ASN A 81 -17.13 1.76 -6.44
C ASN A 81 -17.12 1.65 -7.98
N GLU A 82 -16.12 2.21 -8.64
CA GLU A 82 -15.93 2.06 -10.09
C GLU A 82 -15.45 0.64 -10.45
N MET A 83 -14.86 -0.05 -9.48
CA MET A 83 -14.47 -1.45 -9.60
C MET A 83 -15.07 -2.27 -8.45
N PRO A 84 -15.48 -3.52 -8.71
CA PRO A 84 -15.43 -4.23 -10.00
C PRO A 84 -16.54 -3.78 -10.99
N PRO A 85 -16.47 -4.15 -12.29
CA PRO A 85 -17.50 -3.77 -13.27
C PRO A 85 -18.87 -4.35 -12.92
N GLU A 86 -19.95 -3.76 -13.48
CA GLU A 86 -21.34 -4.09 -13.12
C GLU A 86 -21.70 -5.58 -13.29
N GLU A 87 -21.04 -6.29 -14.20
CA GLU A 87 -21.28 -7.73 -14.42
C GLU A 87 -20.61 -8.65 -13.36
N GLU A 88 -19.79 -8.09 -12.49
CA GLU A 88 -19.06 -8.81 -11.44
C GLU A 88 -19.61 -8.49 -10.05
N VAL A 89 -19.34 -9.37 -9.09
CA VAL A 89 -19.86 -9.20 -7.72
C VAL A 89 -19.10 -8.08 -7.02
N PRO A 90 -19.77 -7.05 -6.47
CA PRO A 90 -19.12 -5.97 -5.76
C PRO A 90 -18.52 -6.44 -4.43
N LEU A 91 -17.51 -5.71 -3.95
CA LEU A 91 -16.98 -5.91 -2.61
C LEU A 91 -18.07 -5.63 -1.57
N ASN A 92 -18.16 -6.48 -0.56
CA ASN A 92 -19.00 -6.13 0.59
C ASN A 92 -18.35 -4.99 1.40
N SER A 93 -19.15 -4.30 2.23
CA SER A 93 -18.70 -3.13 2.99
C SER A 93 -17.44 -3.41 3.81
N LYS A 94 -17.38 -4.56 4.49
CA LYS A 94 -16.23 -4.95 5.31
C LYS A 94 -14.96 -5.12 4.46
N GLN A 95 -15.06 -5.78 3.31
CA GLN A 95 -13.93 -5.95 2.39
C GLN A 95 -13.47 -4.62 1.83
N LYS A 96 -14.40 -3.75 1.43
CA LYS A 96 -14.11 -2.40 0.94
C LYS A 96 -13.37 -1.59 1.99
N ASP A 97 -13.92 -1.47 3.19
CA ASP A 97 -13.36 -0.67 4.27
C ASP A 97 -11.97 -1.18 4.69
N ALA A 98 -11.81 -2.50 4.82
CA ALA A 98 -10.52 -3.11 5.14
C ALA A 98 -9.48 -2.87 4.04
N SER A 99 -9.87 -2.98 2.77
CA SER A 99 -8.96 -2.75 1.64
C SER A 99 -8.54 -1.28 1.56
N LEU A 100 -9.47 -0.34 1.75
CA LEU A 100 -9.16 1.09 1.77
C LEU A 100 -8.24 1.45 2.94
N ALA A 101 -8.46 0.89 4.12
CA ALA A 101 -7.58 1.09 5.26
C ALA A 101 -6.16 0.59 4.98
N ALA A 102 -6.03 -0.63 4.46
CA ALA A 102 -4.74 -1.24 4.11
C ALA A 102 -3.99 -0.44 3.03
N LEU A 103 -4.67 -0.03 1.96
CA LEU A 103 -4.08 0.75 0.88
C LEU A 103 -3.65 2.15 1.33
N LYS A 104 -4.45 2.82 2.17
CA LYS A 104 -4.08 4.13 2.74
C LYS A 104 -2.84 4.02 3.65
N GLN A 105 -2.73 2.95 4.43
CA GLN A 105 -1.53 2.70 5.23
C GLN A 105 -0.30 2.45 4.33
N LEU A 106 -0.44 1.65 3.28
CA LEU A 106 0.65 1.40 2.31
C LEU A 106 1.09 2.68 1.59
N GLN A 107 0.14 3.54 1.23
CA GLN A 107 0.43 4.81 0.59
C GLN A 107 1.28 5.73 1.49
N GLN A 108 1.00 5.77 2.78
CA GLN A 108 1.77 6.54 3.76
C GLN A 108 3.21 6.02 3.81
N THR A 109 3.39 4.71 3.94
CA THR A 109 4.73 4.09 3.96
C THR A 109 5.51 4.30 2.67
N SER A 110 4.86 4.22 1.50
CA SER A 110 5.50 4.50 0.21
C SER A 110 5.95 5.96 0.08
N SER A 111 5.14 6.90 0.60
CA SER A 111 5.45 8.33 0.57
C SER A 111 6.62 8.72 1.48
N GLU A 112 6.75 8.10 2.66
CA GLU A 112 7.88 8.30 3.56
C GLU A 112 9.20 7.89 2.90
N ASN A 113 9.20 6.76 2.16
CA ASN A 113 10.37 6.33 1.40
C ASN A 113 10.78 7.35 0.33
N LEU A 114 9.83 7.99 -0.35
CA LEU A 114 10.13 9.05 -1.33
C LEU A 114 10.71 10.30 -0.67
N GLN A 115 10.22 10.69 0.52
CA GLN A 115 10.73 11.86 1.25
C GLN A 115 12.21 11.69 1.65
N THR A 116 12.65 10.48 1.99
CA THR A 116 14.07 10.22 2.28
C THR A 116 14.99 10.44 1.07
N ILE A 117 14.46 10.30 -0.16
CA ILE A 117 15.20 10.53 -1.41
C ILE A 117 15.09 12.00 -1.86
N ALA A 118 13.97 12.66 -1.56
CA ALA A 118 13.57 13.96 -2.14
C ALA A 118 14.11 15.21 -1.42
N HIS A 119 15.07 15.11 -0.50
CA HIS A 119 15.78 16.28 0.02
C HIS A 119 16.78 16.88 -0.99
N ALA A 120 16.40 16.99 -2.26
CA ALA A 120 17.04 17.90 -3.20
C ALA A 120 16.49 19.31 -2.92
N PRO A 121 17.30 20.27 -2.45
CA PRO A 121 16.81 21.60 -2.14
C PRO A 121 16.27 22.27 -3.41
N VAL A 122 15.03 22.76 -3.35
CA VAL A 122 14.45 23.62 -4.40
C VAL A 122 15.29 24.89 -4.46
N ARG A 123 16.16 24.99 -5.46
CA ARG A 123 16.94 26.21 -5.72
C ARG A 123 16.06 27.20 -6.48
N ARG A 124 16.05 28.45 -6.01
CA ARG A 124 15.51 29.53 -6.84
C ARG A 124 16.35 29.64 -8.11
N MET A 125 15.66 29.65 -9.23
CA MET A 125 16.27 29.91 -10.52
C MET A 125 16.87 31.32 -10.53
N ASN A 126 18.10 31.46 -11.03
CA ASN A 126 18.73 32.78 -11.16
C ASN A 126 18.14 33.52 -12.38
N ARG A 127 18.35 34.83 -12.45
CA ARG A 127 17.79 35.69 -13.52
C ARG A 127 18.17 35.20 -14.93
N PHE A 128 19.40 34.75 -15.13
CA PHE A 128 19.84 34.23 -16.43
C PHE A 128 19.08 32.96 -16.84
N GLN A 129 18.84 32.06 -15.90
CA GLN A 129 18.10 30.83 -16.15
C GLN A 129 16.62 31.12 -16.46
N TYR A 130 16.03 32.16 -15.86
CA TYR A 130 14.67 32.61 -16.19
C TYR A 130 14.60 33.18 -17.61
N ASP A 131 15.55 34.04 -17.97
CA ASP A 131 15.64 34.66 -19.30
C ASP A 131 15.83 33.60 -20.42
N ASN A 132 16.44 32.44 -20.13
CA ASN A 132 16.63 31.33 -21.08
C ASN A 132 15.52 30.28 -21.08
N ALA A 133 14.60 30.29 -20.09
CA ALA A 133 13.48 29.35 -20.03
C ALA A 133 12.31 29.80 -20.94
N VAL A 134 12.27 31.07 -21.31
CA VAL A 134 11.25 31.68 -22.19
C VAL A 134 11.87 31.96 -23.55
N VAL A 135 12.29 30.89 -24.23
CA VAL A 135 12.66 30.94 -25.65
C VAL A 135 11.87 29.82 -26.33
N ASP A 136 10.91 30.21 -27.16
CA ASP A 136 10.20 29.35 -28.11
C ASP A 136 10.91 29.41 -29.46
#